data_AF-A0A167QJT2-F1
#
_entry.id   AF-A0A167QJT2-F1
#
_cell.length_a   1.000
_cell.length_b   1.000
_cell.length_c   1.000
_cell.angle_alpha   90.00
_cell.angle_beta   90.00
_cell.angle_gamma   90.00
#
_symmetry.space_group_name_H-M   'P 1'
#
loop_
_entity.id
_entity.type
_entity.pdbx_description
1 polymer ?
#
loop_
_entity_poly.entity_id
_entity_poly.type
_entity_poly.pdbx_seq_one_letter_code
_entity_poly.pdbx_strand_id
1 'polypeptide(L)'
;MVRLHSKGKGIAASAIPYSRTTPAWLKTTPDQVVDHICKLAKKGATPSQIGVVLRDSHGVAQVKIVTGNKILRILKSNGLAPELPEDLYFLIKKAVAVRKHLERNRKDKDSKFRLILIESRIHRLSRYYKAVGVLPPTWRYESATASTLVA
;
A
#
# COMPACT_ATOMS: atom_id res chain seq x y z
N MET A 1 -18.87 10.19 4.26
CA MET A 1 -17.98 9.23 4.94
C MET A 1 -17.10 10.01 5.93
N VAL A 2 -17.06 9.64 7.21
CA VAL A 2 -16.21 10.34 8.20
C VAL A 2 -14.79 9.79 8.14
N ARG A 3 -13.78 10.64 8.33
CA ARG A 3 -12.38 10.20 8.41
C ARG A 3 -12.10 9.55 9.78
N LEU A 4 -11.39 8.43 9.77
CA LEU A 4 -11.22 7.58 10.96
C LEU A 4 -10.65 8.30 12.19
N HIS A 5 -9.59 9.09 12.02
CA HIS A 5 -8.93 9.86 13.10
C HIS A 5 -8.90 11.36 12.76
N SER A 6 -9.97 11.89 12.16
CA SER A 6 -10.10 13.32 11.83
C SER A 6 -11.58 13.72 11.76
N LYS A 7 -11.86 15.01 11.98
CA LYS A 7 -13.21 15.58 11.88
C LYS A 7 -13.68 15.79 10.43
N GLY A 8 -12.80 15.58 9.44
CA GLY A 8 -13.10 15.79 8.03
C GLY A 8 -14.17 14.82 7.49
N LYS A 9 -15.01 15.33 6.58
CA LYS A 9 -16.11 14.58 5.93
C LYS A 9 -15.95 14.47 4.40
N GLY A 10 -14.77 14.82 3.87
CA GLY A 10 -14.54 14.88 2.42
C GLY A 10 -14.76 13.56 1.70
N ILE A 11 -15.43 13.62 0.55
CA ILE A 11 -15.77 12.48 -0.33
C ILE A 11 -15.03 12.67 -1.64
N ALA A 12 -13.86 12.04 -1.77
CA ALA A 12 -13.07 12.05 -2.98
C ALA A 12 -12.46 10.65 -3.17
N ALA A 13 -12.83 9.99 -4.25
CA ALA A 13 -12.37 8.66 -4.64
C ALA A 13 -12.50 8.49 -6.15
N SER A 14 -11.74 7.56 -6.73
CA SER A 14 -11.87 7.21 -8.14
C SER A 14 -13.23 6.56 -8.41
N ALA A 15 -13.93 7.02 -9.44
CA ALA A 15 -15.13 6.38 -9.98
C ALA A 15 -14.71 5.44 -11.11
N ILE A 16 -14.86 4.13 -10.89
CA ILE A 16 -14.50 3.13 -11.89
C ILE A 16 -15.59 3.10 -12.97
N PRO A 17 -15.24 3.05 -14.28
CA PRO A 17 -16.21 2.89 -15.34
C PRO A 17 -17.08 1.63 -15.16
N TYR A 18 -18.33 1.70 -15.62
CA TYR A 18 -19.25 0.57 -15.56
C TYR A 18 -18.75 -0.63 -16.40
N SER A 19 -18.25 -0.35 -17.61
CA SER A 19 -17.75 -1.39 -18.50
C SER A 19 -16.54 -2.12 -17.91
N ARG A 20 -16.60 -3.46 -17.94
CA ARG A 20 -15.54 -4.35 -17.47
C ARG A 20 -14.83 -5.08 -18.60
N THR A 21 -15.03 -4.64 -19.84
CA THR A 21 -14.35 -5.17 -21.02
C THR A 21 -13.11 -4.35 -21.33
N THR A 22 -12.10 -5.00 -21.87
CA THR A 22 -10.91 -4.32 -22.39
C THR A 22 -11.29 -3.46 -23.59
N PRO A 23 -10.85 -2.19 -23.66
CA PRO A 23 -11.15 -1.34 -24.80
C PRO A 23 -10.44 -1.85 -26.07
N ALA A 24 -11.10 -1.74 -27.22
CA ALA A 24 -10.60 -2.30 -28.49
C ALA A 24 -9.26 -1.71 -29.00
N TRP A 25 -8.92 -0.50 -28.55
CA TRP A 25 -7.67 0.17 -28.88
C TRP A 25 -6.47 -0.35 -28.06
N LEU A 26 -6.70 -1.02 -26.93
CA LEU A 26 -5.63 -1.59 -26.13
C LEU A 26 -5.15 -2.88 -26.80
N LYS A 27 -3.97 -2.83 -27.43
CA LYS A 27 -3.36 -3.99 -28.10
C LYS A 27 -2.44 -4.82 -27.20
N THR A 28 -2.23 -4.37 -25.97
CA THR A 28 -1.37 -5.05 -25.01
C THR A 28 -2.00 -6.36 -24.57
N THR A 29 -1.25 -7.45 -24.67
CA THR A 29 -1.72 -8.77 -24.23
C THR A 29 -1.64 -8.90 -22.70
N PRO A 30 -2.43 -9.81 -22.08
CA PRO A 30 -2.34 -10.06 -20.64
C PRO A 30 -0.94 -10.44 -20.17
N ASP A 31 -0.22 -11.23 -20.96
CA ASP A 31 1.14 -11.69 -20.63
C ASP A 31 2.14 -10.53 -20.61
N GLN A 32 2.04 -9.61 -21.57
CA GLN A 32 2.86 -8.40 -21.58
C GLN A 32 2.62 -7.55 -20.33
N VAL A 33 1.35 -7.42 -19.89
CA VAL A 33 1.03 -6.68 -18.65
C VAL A 33 1.65 -7.35 -17.43
N VAL A 34 1.62 -8.68 -17.35
CA VAL A 34 2.28 -9.44 -16.26
C VAL A 34 3.79 -9.21 -16.28
N ASP A 35 4.43 -9.24 -17.44
CA ASP A 35 5.86 -8.96 -17.58
C ASP A 35 6.22 -7.55 -17.14
N HIS A 36 5.43 -6.54 -17.52
CA HIS A 36 5.63 -5.16 -17.07
C HIS A 36 5.49 -5.04 -15.55
N ILE A 37 4.51 -5.70 -14.93
CA ILE A 37 4.33 -5.73 -13.48
C ILE A 37 5.57 -6.34 -12.80
N CYS A 38 6.03 -7.49 -13.27
CA CYS A 38 7.19 -8.17 -12.72
C CYS A 38 8.48 -7.33 -12.88
N LYS A 39 8.67 -6.68 -14.03
CA LYS A 39 9.81 -5.77 -14.27
C LYS A 39 9.81 -4.59 -13.31
N LEU A 40 8.65 -3.96 -13.09
CA LEU A 40 8.53 -2.83 -12.17
C LEU A 40 8.71 -3.25 -10.70
N ALA A 41 8.18 -4.41 -10.33
CA ALA A 41 8.36 -4.96 -8.98
C ALA A 41 9.84 -5.29 -8.69
N LYS A 42 10.57 -5.85 -9.65
CA LYS A 42 12.03 -6.08 -9.53
C LYS A 42 12.83 -4.78 -9.37
N LYS A 43 12.31 -3.65 -9.85
CA LYS A 43 12.88 -2.31 -9.61
C LYS A 43 12.52 -1.73 -8.23
N GLY A 44 11.75 -2.45 -7.41
CA GLY A 44 11.32 -2.01 -6.09
C GLY A 44 10.06 -1.13 -6.09
N ALA A 45 9.33 -1.03 -7.21
CA ALA A 45 8.08 -0.27 -7.24
C ALA A 45 6.97 -0.97 -6.44
N THR A 46 6.19 -0.21 -5.67
CA THR A 46 5.08 -0.77 -4.90
C THR A 46 3.88 -1.11 -5.79
N PRO A 47 2.99 -2.05 -5.39
CA PRO A 47 1.79 -2.37 -6.17
C PRO A 47 0.94 -1.15 -6.55
N SER A 48 0.82 -0.17 -5.64
CA SER A 48 0.12 1.08 -5.92
C SER A 48 0.80 1.93 -7.00
N GLN A 49 2.13 2.05 -6.96
CA GLN A 49 2.90 2.77 -7.98
C GLN A 49 2.87 2.05 -9.33
N ILE A 50 2.96 0.72 -9.34
CA ILE A 50 2.86 -0.10 -10.56
C ILE A 50 1.54 0.18 -11.28
N GLY A 51 0.43 0.22 -10.55
CA GLY A 51 -0.88 0.56 -11.13
C GLY A 51 -0.93 1.96 -11.75
N VAL A 52 -0.26 2.94 -11.13
CA VAL A 52 -0.16 4.31 -11.66
C VAL A 52 0.65 4.35 -12.96
N VAL A 53 1.82 3.71 -13.00
CA VAL A 53 2.69 3.67 -14.19
C VAL A 53 2.01 2.96 -15.37
N LEU A 54 1.29 1.87 -15.09
CA LEU A 54 0.55 1.14 -16.12
C LEU A 54 -0.60 1.99 -16.68
N ARG A 55 -1.28 2.76 -15.84
CA ARG A 55 -2.35 3.65 -16.27
C ARG A 55 -1.81 4.84 -17.08
N ASP A 56 -0.80 5.51 -16.56
CA ASP A 56 -0.37 6.82 -17.08
C ASP A 56 0.56 6.68 -18.29
N SER A 57 1.42 5.66 -18.33
CA SER A 57 2.40 5.48 -19.43
C SER A 57 2.01 4.41 -20.44
N HIS A 58 1.25 3.38 -20.04
CA HIS A 58 0.91 2.23 -20.91
C HIS A 58 -0.57 2.20 -21.31
N GLY A 59 -1.39 3.12 -20.82
CA GLY A 59 -2.83 3.18 -21.12
C GLY A 59 -3.66 2.04 -20.50
N VAL A 60 -3.09 1.26 -19.58
CA VAL A 60 -3.79 0.15 -18.92
C VAL A 60 -4.58 0.70 -17.73
N ALA A 61 -5.85 1.04 -17.97
CA ALA A 61 -6.71 1.66 -16.96
C ALA A 61 -6.96 0.79 -15.71
N GLN A 62 -7.20 -0.52 -15.92
CA GLN A 62 -7.46 -1.48 -14.85
C GLN A 62 -6.80 -2.82 -15.17
N VAL A 63 -5.76 -3.18 -14.41
CA VAL A 63 -5.06 -4.47 -14.57
C VAL A 63 -6.01 -5.66 -14.47
N LYS A 64 -6.97 -5.61 -13.53
CA LYS A 64 -7.95 -6.69 -13.33
C LYS A 64 -8.79 -6.97 -14.59
N ILE A 65 -9.10 -5.95 -15.39
CA ILE A 65 -9.91 -6.10 -16.61
C ILE A 65 -9.09 -6.80 -17.70
N VAL A 66 -7.80 -6.49 -17.80
CA VAL A 66 -6.93 -7.07 -18.83
C VAL A 66 -6.49 -8.49 -18.48
N THR A 67 -6.03 -8.72 -17.24
CA THR A 67 -5.40 -9.99 -16.84
C THR A 67 -6.29 -10.91 -16.02
N GLY A 68 -7.50 -10.47 -15.65
CA GLY A 68 -8.41 -11.19 -14.75
C GLY A 68 -8.02 -11.16 -13.27
N ASN A 69 -6.78 -10.81 -12.93
CA ASN A 69 -6.24 -10.82 -11.58
C ASN A 69 -5.77 -9.42 -11.12
N LYS A 70 -5.73 -9.21 -9.81
CA LYS A 70 -5.18 -7.97 -9.22
C LYS A 70 -3.65 -8.02 -9.17
N ILE A 71 -3.00 -6.86 -9.19
CA ILE A 71 -1.53 -6.71 -9.14
C ILE A 71 -0.90 -7.54 -8.02
N LEU A 72 -1.41 -7.43 -6.79
CA LEU A 72 -0.86 -8.15 -5.64
C LEU A 72 -0.96 -9.69 -5.79
N ARG A 73 -2.00 -10.20 -6.46
CA ARG A 73 -2.13 -11.64 -6.73
C ARG A 73 -1.11 -12.09 -7.77
N ILE A 74 -0.90 -11.30 -8.82
CA ILE A 74 0.12 -11.57 -9.84
C ILE A 74 1.51 -11.61 -9.20
N LEU A 75 1.83 -10.65 -8.32
CA LEU A 75 3.11 -10.64 -7.60
C LEU A 75 3.28 -11.86 -6.69
N LYS A 76 2.23 -12.29 -5.98
CA LYS A 76 2.26 -13.51 -5.16
C LYS A 76 2.52 -14.77 -5.97
N SER A 77 1.82 -14.93 -7.11
CA SER A 77 2.02 -16.07 -8.00
C SER A 77 3.44 -16.15 -8.57
N ASN A 78 4.12 -15.01 -8.71
CA ASN A 78 5.48 -14.92 -9.22
C ASN A 78 6.55 -14.87 -8.10
N GLY A 79 6.18 -15.00 -6.83
CA GLY A 79 7.13 -14.93 -5.70
C GLY A 79 7.78 -13.55 -5.49
N LEU A 80 7.19 -12.48 -6.06
CA LEU A 80 7.69 -11.09 -5.99
C LEU A 80 6.86 -10.21 -5.03
N ALA A 81 6.02 -10.83 -4.19
CA ALA A 81 5.20 -10.08 -3.24
C ALA A 81 6.06 -9.59 -2.06
N PRO A 82 5.81 -8.35 -1.57
CA PRO A 82 6.48 -7.87 -0.37
C PRO A 82 6.02 -8.68 0.86
N GLU A 83 6.93 -8.89 1.80
CA GLU A 83 6.65 -9.60 3.06
C GLU A 83 5.65 -8.84 3.93
N LEU A 84 5.81 -7.51 4.01
CA LEU A 84 4.88 -6.64 4.70
C LEU A 84 3.85 -6.04 3.74
N PRO A 85 2.57 -6.01 4.12
CA PRO A 85 1.55 -5.26 3.39
C PRO A 85 1.95 -3.78 3.22
N GLU A 86 1.73 -3.24 2.02
CA GLU A 86 2.14 -1.89 1.63
C GLU A 86 1.60 -0.80 2.57
N ASP A 87 0.34 -0.90 2.96
CA ASP A 87 -0.35 0.02 3.86
C ASP A 87 0.24 0.01 5.27
N LEU A 88 0.57 -1.17 5.79
CA LEU A 88 1.26 -1.34 7.07
C LEU A 88 2.68 -0.77 7.01
N TYR A 89 3.44 -1.08 5.95
CA TYR A 89 4.79 -0.57 5.73
C TYR A 89 4.82 0.97 5.75
N PHE A 90 3.94 1.64 5.00
CA PHE A 90 3.92 3.10 4.95
C PHE A 90 3.45 3.77 6.25
N LEU A 91 2.61 3.11 7.05
CA LEU A 91 2.27 3.61 8.38
C LEU A 91 3.44 3.49 9.34
N ILE A 92 4.17 2.38 9.31
CA ILE A 92 5.39 2.20 10.11
C ILE A 92 6.44 3.23 9.68
N LYS A 93 6.67 3.41 8.37
CA LYS A 93 7.56 4.46 7.82
C LYS A 93 7.27 5.83 8.39
N LYS A 94 5.98 6.19 8.41
CA LYS A 94 5.51 7.47 8.93
C LYS A 94 5.73 7.58 10.44
N ALA A 95 5.45 6.52 11.21
CA ALA A 95 5.68 6.49 12.64
C ALA A 95 7.17 6.67 12.99
N VAL A 96 8.06 5.99 12.28
CA VAL A 96 9.53 6.13 12.44
C VAL A 96 9.98 7.56 12.16
N ALA A 97 9.50 8.18 11.07
CA ALA A 97 9.83 9.56 10.75
C ALA A 97 9.36 10.55 11.84
N VAL A 98 8.13 10.40 12.33
CA VAL A 98 7.58 11.27 13.39
C VAL A 98 8.31 11.07 14.72
N ARG A 99 8.69 9.83 15.04
CA ARG A 99 9.45 9.52 16.25
C ARG A 99 10.84 10.16 16.21
N LYS A 100 11.56 10.04 15.09
CA LYS A 100 12.85 10.72 14.86
C LYS A 100 12.75 12.24 14.97
N HIS A 101 11.64 12.83 14.51
CA HIS A 101 11.36 14.26 14.69
C HIS A 101 11.18 14.63 16.18
N LEU A 102 10.40 13.85 16.93
CA LEU A 102 10.11 14.09 18.34
C LEU A 102 11.32 13.89 19.27
N GLU A 103 12.28 13.06 18.89
CA GLU A 103 13.55 12.91 19.63
C GLU A 103 14.29 14.24 19.76
N ARG A 104 14.29 15.04 18.67
CA ARG A 104 14.88 16.39 18.63
C ARG A 104 13.91 17.45 19.19
N ASN A 105 12.62 17.31 18.87
CA ASN A 105 11.58 18.29 19.18
C ASN A 105 10.64 17.82 20.30
N ARG A 106 11.18 17.58 21.51
CA ARG A 106 10.42 16.99 22.63
C ARG A 106 9.20 17.81 23.09
N LYS A 107 9.17 19.11 22.81
CA LYS A 107 8.07 20.02 23.18
C LYS A 107 6.90 20.01 22.18
N ASP A 108 7.03 19.34 21.04
CA ASP A 108 5.99 19.28 20.02
C ASP A 108 4.87 18.31 20.42
N LYS A 109 3.84 18.87 21.06
CA LYS A 109 2.67 18.12 21.53
C LYS A 109 1.75 17.65 20.39
N ASP A 110 1.71 18.38 19.27
CA ASP A 110 0.86 18.02 18.12
C ASP A 110 1.42 16.77 17.42
N SER A 111 2.73 16.76 17.13
CA SER A 111 3.38 15.58 16.57
C SER A 111 3.27 14.36 17.49
N LYS A 112 3.33 14.55 18.81
CA LYS A 112 3.10 13.49 19.80
C LYS A 112 1.69 12.93 19.71
N PHE A 113 0.67 13.79 19.63
CA PHE A 113 -0.72 13.39 19.43
C PHE A 113 -0.90 12.64 18.10
N ARG A 114 -0.33 13.14 17.00
CA ARG A 114 -0.39 12.49 15.69
C ARG A 114 0.32 11.14 15.66
N LEU A 115 1.42 10.98 16.39
CA LEU A 115 2.11 9.69 16.53
C LEU A 115 1.18 8.63 17.13
N ILE A 116 0.47 8.96 18.22
CA ILE A 116 -0.52 8.07 18.85
C ILE A 116 -1.58 7.62 17.83
N LEU A 117 -2.06 8.52 16.98
CA LEU A 117 -3.05 8.20 15.94
C LEU A 117 -2.47 7.32 14.81
N ILE A 118 -1.18 7.41 14.52
CA ILE A 118 -0.49 6.55 13.55
C ILE A 118 -0.30 5.15 14.15
N GLU A 119 0.26 5.05 15.35
CA GLU A 119 0.49 3.78 16.04
C GLU A 119 -0.81 3.02 16.28
N SER A 120 -1.89 3.73 16.67
CA SER A 120 -3.23 3.15 16.78
C SER A 120 -3.73 2.53 15.46
N ARG A 121 -3.39 3.12 14.30
CA ARG A 121 -3.73 2.53 12.99
C ARG A 121 -2.88 1.30 12.68
N ILE A 122 -1.59 1.32 13.01
CA ILE A 122 -0.67 0.16 12.86
C ILE A 122 -1.20 -1.03 13.65
N HIS A 123 -1.57 -0.85 14.92
CA HIS A 123 -2.09 -1.92 15.75
C HIS A 123 -3.41 -2.50 15.22
N ARG A 124 -4.30 -1.65 14.68
CA ARG A 124 -5.55 -2.10 14.07
C ARG A 124 -5.32 -2.91 12.80
N LEU A 125 -4.45 -2.46 11.90
CA LEU A 125 -4.13 -3.20 10.68
C LEU A 125 -3.37 -4.48 10.97
N SER A 126 -2.42 -4.46 11.90
CA SER A 126 -1.72 -5.66 12.36
C SER A 126 -2.68 -6.72 12.85
N ARG A 127 -3.68 -6.34 13.67
CA ARG A 127 -4.71 -7.27 14.15
C ARG A 127 -5.49 -7.89 12.99
N TYR A 128 -5.91 -7.08 12.03
CA TYR A 128 -6.59 -7.55 10.83
C TYR A 128 -5.74 -8.55 10.02
N TYR A 129 -4.48 -8.19 9.74
CA TYR A 129 -3.60 -9.05 8.95
C TYR A 129 -3.18 -10.33 9.65
N LYS A 130 -3.14 -10.34 10.99
CA LYS A 130 -2.98 -11.58 11.77
C LYS A 130 -4.22 -12.46 11.67
N ALA A 131 -5.43 -11.88 11.76
CA ALA A 131 -6.67 -12.64 11.64
C ALA A 131 -6.86 -13.26 10.24
N VAL A 132 -6.40 -12.59 9.19
CA VAL A 132 -6.46 -13.07 7.79
C VAL A 132 -5.29 -14.01 7.44
N GLY A 133 -4.33 -14.23 8.36
CA GLY A 133 -3.18 -15.12 8.13
C GLY A 133 -2.13 -14.56 7.16
N VAL A 134 -2.11 -13.25 6.94
CA VAL A 134 -1.07 -12.58 6.13
C VAL A 134 0.18 -12.32 6.96
N LEU A 135 0.02 -12.01 8.25
CA LEU A 135 1.13 -11.85 9.19
C LEU A 135 1.18 -13.03 10.16
N PRO A 136 2.38 -13.43 10.64
CA PRO A 136 2.52 -14.39 11.71
C PRO A 136 1.75 -13.97 12.98
N PRO A 137 1.16 -14.91 13.74
CA PRO A 137 0.48 -14.59 15.00
C PRO A 137 1.38 -13.88 16.02
N THR A 138 2.67 -14.21 15.99
CA THR A 138 3.74 -13.63 16.84
C THR A 138 4.16 -12.23 16.40
N TRP A 139 3.70 -11.74 15.24
CA TRP A 139 4.10 -10.43 14.74
C TRP A 139 3.62 -9.31 15.67
N ARG A 140 4.57 -8.44 16.04
CA ARG A 140 4.36 -7.29 16.92
C ARG A 140 5.05 -6.06 16.35
N TYR A 141 4.35 -4.93 16.42
CA TYR A 141 4.95 -3.63 16.17
C TYR A 141 5.71 -3.17 17.42
N GLU A 142 7.02 -2.98 17.29
CA GLU A 142 7.87 -2.43 18.33
C GLU A 142 8.59 -1.20 17.80
N SER A 143 8.49 -0.09 18.51
CA SER A 143 9.01 1.19 18.03
C SER A 143 10.54 1.22 17.89
N ALA A 144 11.25 0.42 18.70
CA ALA A 144 12.70 0.37 18.70
C ALA A 144 13.26 -0.34 17.46
N THR A 145 12.57 -1.38 16.99
CA THR A 145 12.98 -2.20 15.83
C THR A 145 12.28 -1.77 14.53
N ALA A 146 11.27 -0.89 14.61
CA ALA A 146 10.53 -0.42 13.45
C ALA A 146 11.38 0.23 12.35
N SER A 147 12.55 0.78 12.68
CA SER A 147 13.48 1.37 11.69
C SER A 147 14.12 0.33 10.79
N THR A 148 14.37 -0.90 11.26
CA THR A 148 14.99 -1.95 10.45
C THR A 148 14.01 -2.57 9.46
N LEU A 149 12.70 -2.46 9.74
CA LEU A 149 11.63 -2.96 8.87
C LEU A 149 11.34 -2.04 7.67
N VAL A 150 11.85 -0.80 7.69
CA VAL A 150 11.44 0.26 6.75
C VAL A 150 12.63 1.07 6.19
N ALA A 151 13.80 0.44 6.08
CA ALA A 151 14.92 1.01 5.35
C ALA A 151 14.58 1.16 3.85
#